data_AF-A0A4Z0Q3E2-F1
#
_entry.id   AF-A0A4Z0Q3E2-F1
#
_cell.length_a   1.000
_cell.length_b   1.000
_cell.length_c   1.000
_cell.angle_alpha   90.00
_cell.angle_beta   90.00
_cell.angle_gamma   90.00
#
_symmetry.space_group_name_H-M   'P 1'
#
loop_
_entity.id
_entity.type
_entity.pdbx_description
1 polymer ?
#
loop_
_entity_poly.entity_id
_entity_poly.type
_entity_poly.pdbx_seq_one_letter_code
_entity_poly.pdbx_strand_id
1 'polypeptide(L)'
;MKHFLRLLLLLTLSFTKPVAAQQQLYYPPLAGTAWATVSPQSLGWCPPAQDSLLAFLGRKHTKSFIVLKDGRIALEHYFGTFTQDSVWYWASAGKSLTAVLAGLAQQEGILSTEDSVSRFLGRGWTSAPAAKERLIRVRHQLTMTTGLDDTPPAPCDNESSVASCLRYRTDAGTRWAYHTGAYRLLQDEIATASNVTINQFTNQRLGNRIGMAGAWRNYVYYSRARDMARFGLLMLSRGSWNGTAILRDTAYFRRMTTPSQPLNRSYGYLWWLNGQPSYMLPQSQLTFSGPLVPTAPADLLAALGKNDQKIYVVPSLGLVVVRQGQSAEASKLAVSSFDTELWGYLMRLYCPPTTTAPARPRLPLQLYPNPATQHLTIHSAPTATGLWLRCADLLGREITRQPLPAAGLTLDVAAWPAGVYLVQALDSQGSATGTQRFIKQ
;
A
#
# COMPACT_ATOMS: atom_id res chain seq x y z
N MET A 1 8.60 41.80 -64.41
CA MET A 1 8.38 42.18 -63.00
C MET A 1 7.61 41.06 -62.30
N LYS A 2 8.17 40.51 -61.21
CA LYS A 2 7.47 39.95 -60.02
C LYS A 2 6.64 38.65 -60.23
N HIS A 3 6.84 37.50 -59.58
CA HIS A 3 7.65 37.11 -58.43
C HIS A 3 7.93 35.59 -58.49
N PHE A 4 9.16 35.21 -58.14
CA PHE A 4 9.61 33.87 -57.77
C PHE A 4 8.91 33.41 -56.47
N LEU A 5 8.37 32.19 -56.42
CA LEU A 5 8.06 31.52 -55.15
C LEU A 5 8.60 30.09 -55.17
N ARG A 6 9.77 29.91 -54.53
CA ARG A 6 10.38 28.61 -54.23
C ARG A 6 9.62 28.01 -53.05
N LEU A 7 8.99 26.85 -53.24
CA LEU A 7 8.40 26.07 -52.16
C LEU A 7 9.52 25.20 -51.54
N LEU A 8 9.94 25.56 -50.32
CA LEU A 8 10.90 24.79 -49.53
C LEU A 8 10.13 23.74 -48.72
N LEU A 9 10.28 22.46 -49.06
CA LEU A 9 9.68 21.34 -48.31
C LEU A 9 10.55 21.07 -47.07
N LEU A 10 10.16 21.59 -45.91
CA LEU A 10 10.79 21.29 -44.62
C LEU A 10 10.30 19.92 -44.12
N LEU A 11 11.13 18.89 -44.27
CA LEU A 11 10.95 17.59 -43.60
C LEU A 11 11.23 17.76 -42.10
N THR A 12 10.19 17.94 -41.29
CA THR A 12 10.32 17.82 -39.84
C THR A 12 10.37 16.33 -39.46
N LEU A 13 11.57 15.79 -39.27
CA LEU A 13 11.77 14.52 -38.59
C LEU A 13 11.39 14.68 -37.12
N SER A 14 10.13 14.36 -36.81
CA SER A 14 9.65 14.18 -35.45
C SER A 14 10.36 12.98 -34.85
N PHE A 15 11.38 13.21 -34.03
CA PHE A 15 11.93 12.19 -33.14
C PHE A 15 10.85 11.84 -32.11
N THR A 16 9.98 10.89 -32.43
CA THR A 16 9.15 10.22 -31.44
C THR A 16 10.09 9.44 -30.53
N LYS A 17 10.29 9.93 -29.30
CA LYS A 17 10.93 9.14 -28.25
C LYS A 17 10.22 7.78 -28.20
N PRO A 18 10.95 6.65 -28.15
CA PRO A 18 10.30 5.36 -27.96
C PRO A 18 9.55 5.44 -26.64
N VAL A 19 8.22 5.35 -26.70
CA VAL A 19 7.40 5.03 -25.54
C VAL A 19 7.94 3.69 -25.07
N ALA A 20 8.57 3.67 -23.90
CA ALA A 20 9.00 2.43 -23.28
C ALA A 20 7.81 1.47 -23.31
N ALA A 21 7.94 0.35 -24.02
CA ALA A 21 6.89 -0.64 -24.13
C ALA A 21 6.50 -1.05 -22.71
N GLN A 22 5.31 -0.61 -22.26
CA GLN A 22 4.79 -0.99 -20.96
C GLN A 22 4.62 -2.51 -21.02
N GLN A 23 5.46 -3.22 -20.28
CA GLN A 23 5.46 -4.68 -20.29
C GLN A 23 4.04 -5.14 -19.94
N GLN A 24 3.38 -5.82 -20.87
CA GLN A 24 2.00 -6.24 -20.70
C GLN A 24 1.90 -7.16 -19.47
N LEU A 25 0.96 -6.85 -18.57
CA LEU A 25 0.70 -7.67 -17.38
C LEU A 25 0.47 -9.13 -17.80
N TYR A 26 1.13 -10.07 -17.12
CA TYR A 26 0.89 -11.49 -17.30
C TYR A 26 -0.33 -11.93 -16.49
N TYR A 27 -1.16 -12.78 -17.08
CA TYR A 27 -2.27 -13.44 -16.40
C TYR A 27 -2.04 -14.97 -16.45
N PRO A 28 -2.07 -15.67 -15.30
CA PRO A 28 -1.96 -17.12 -15.30
C PRO A 28 -3.20 -17.76 -15.96
N PRO A 29 -3.06 -18.98 -16.52
CA PRO A 29 -4.21 -19.77 -16.95
C PRO A 29 -5.27 -19.92 -15.84
N LEU A 30 -6.54 -20.00 -16.24
CA LEU A 30 -7.67 -20.13 -15.32
C LEU A 30 -7.69 -21.49 -14.61
N ALA A 31 -7.06 -22.50 -15.19
CA ALA A 31 -6.97 -23.86 -14.66
C ALA A 31 -5.53 -24.35 -14.60
N GLY A 32 -5.28 -25.34 -13.74
CA GLY A 32 -3.94 -25.89 -13.50
C GLY A 32 -3.09 -25.07 -12.53
N THR A 33 -1.82 -25.45 -12.42
CA THR A 33 -0.85 -24.87 -11.48
C THR A 33 0.24 -24.03 -12.16
N ALA A 34 0.19 -23.91 -13.49
CA ALA A 34 1.15 -23.12 -14.24
C ALA A 34 1.00 -21.62 -13.91
N TRP A 35 2.11 -20.98 -13.54
CA TRP A 35 2.20 -19.54 -13.37
C TRP A 35 3.61 -19.12 -13.76
N ALA A 36 3.74 -18.24 -14.76
CA ALA A 36 5.03 -17.76 -15.20
C ALA A 36 5.78 -17.04 -14.06
N THR A 37 7.07 -17.32 -13.97
CA THR A 37 7.99 -16.68 -13.03
C THR A 37 8.84 -15.62 -13.72
N VAL A 38 9.40 -14.72 -12.93
CA VAL A 38 10.47 -13.80 -13.34
C VAL A 38 11.58 -13.93 -12.32
N SER A 39 12.84 -14.05 -12.76
CA SER A 39 13.93 -14.25 -11.81
C SER A 39 14.17 -12.95 -11.02
N PRO A 40 14.32 -13.01 -9.68
CA PRO A 40 14.69 -11.84 -8.89
C PRO A 40 15.92 -11.10 -9.42
N GLN A 41 16.91 -11.83 -9.95
CA GLN A 41 18.12 -11.28 -10.54
C GLN A 41 17.83 -10.39 -11.75
N SER A 42 16.89 -10.79 -12.63
CA SER A 42 16.47 -9.96 -13.76
C SER A 42 15.74 -8.67 -13.35
N LEU A 43 15.20 -8.64 -12.14
CA LEU A 43 14.62 -7.45 -11.51
C LEU A 43 15.66 -6.60 -10.77
N GLY A 44 16.94 -7.00 -10.81
CA GLY A 44 18.01 -6.37 -10.04
C GLY A 44 17.92 -6.63 -8.53
N TRP A 45 17.18 -7.65 -8.09
CA TRP A 45 17.06 -8.00 -6.68
C TRP A 45 18.24 -8.85 -6.22
N CYS A 46 18.82 -8.45 -5.09
CA CYS A 46 20.01 -9.05 -4.54
C CYS A 46 19.67 -10.30 -3.71
N PRO A 47 20.32 -11.45 -3.93
CA PRO A 47 20.07 -12.66 -3.15
C PRO A 47 20.18 -12.46 -1.62
N PRO A 48 21.19 -11.76 -1.07
CA PRO A 48 21.29 -11.56 0.38
C PRO A 48 20.11 -10.76 0.98
N ALA A 49 19.53 -9.83 0.21
CA ALA A 49 18.36 -9.06 0.64
C ALA A 49 17.10 -9.93 0.65
N GLN A 50 16.98 -10.86 -0.30
CA GLN A 50 15.90 -11.84 -0.32
C GLN A 50 16.02 -12.83 0.84
N ASP A 51 17.22 -13.33 1.12
CA ASP A 51 17.48 -14.23 2.26
C ASP A 51 17.11 -13.55 3.59
N SER A 52 17.47 -12.27 3.73
CA SER A 52 17.12 -11.46 4.90
C SER A 52 15.60 -11.29 5.05
N LEU A 53 14.89 -11.04 3.94
CA LEU A 53 13.43 -10.97 3.91
C LEU A 53 12.79 -12.31 4.31
N LEU A 54 13.24 -13.43 3.72
CA LEU A 54 12.72 -14.77 4.02
C LEU A 54 12.98 -15.16 5.48
N ALA A 55 14.16 -14.86 6.02
CA ALA A 55 14.48 -15.08 7.42
C ALA A 55 13.59 -14.25 8.36
N PHE A 56 13.32 -12.98 8.01
CA PHE A 56 12.36 -12.15 8.73
C PHE A 56 10.95 -12.75 8.71
N LEU A 57 10.47 -13.14 7.53
CA LEU A 57 9.15 -13.74 7.35
C LEU A 57 8.97 -15.03 8.18
N GLY A 58 10.01 -15.87 8.23
CA GLY A 58 10.05 -17.07 9.06
C GLY A 58 9.93 -16.74 10.56
N ARG A 59 10.71 -15.77 11.04
CA ARG A 59 10.61 -15.29 12.44
C ARG A 59 9.23 -14.71 12.77
N LYS A 60 8.57 -14.09 11.79
CA LYS A 60 7.20 -13.53 11.91
C LYS A 60 6.10 -14.54 11.52
N HIS A 61 6.38 -15.84 11.64
CA HIS A 61 5.39 -16.92 11.60
C HIS A 61 4.57 -16.95 10.29
N THR A 62 5.22 -16.55 9.19
CA THR A 62 4.65 -16.65 7.85
C THR A 62 4.51 -18.11 7.46
N LYS A 63 3.45 -18.44 6.72
CA LYS A 63 3.16 -19.77 6.19
C LYS A 63 3.28 -19.81 4.67
N SER A 64 2.83 -18.76 4.00
CA SER A 64 3.01 -18.56 2.57
C SER A 64 3.29 -17.09 2.27
N PHE A 65 4.20 -16.86 1.33
CA PHE A 65 4.56 -15.54 0.86
C PHE A 65 4.72 -15.55 -0.65
N ILE A 66 4.06 -14.62 -1.34
CA ILE A 66 4.16 -14.47 -2.79
C ILE A 66 4.38 -12.99 -3.11
N VAL A 67 5.33 -12.71 -3.98
CA VAL A 67 5.50 -11.42 -4.64
C VAL A 67 5.33 -11.61 -6.13
N LEU A 68 4.34 -10.95 -6.71
CA LEU A 68 4.18 -10.83 -8.15
C LEU A 68 4.81 -9.51 -8.62
N LYS A 69 5.50 -9.56 -9.75
CA LYS A 69 5.95 -8.41 -10.53
C LYS A 69 5.34 -8.50 -11.93
N ASP A 70 4.50 -7.51 -12.26
CA ASP A 70 3.78 -7.42 -13.53
C ASP A 70 3.02 -8.71 -13.87
N GLY A 71 2.40 -9.31 -12.83
CA GLY A 71 1.63 -10.54 -12.90
C GLY A 71 2.44 -11.84 -12.87
N ARG A 72 3.77 -11.80 -12.97
CA ARG A 72 4.66 -12.98 -12.88
C ARG A 72 5.14 -13.18 -11.45
N ILE A 73 5.33 -14.43 -11.03
CA ILE A 73 5.87 -14.73 -9.69
C ILE A 73 7.36 -14.35 -9.67
N ALA A 74 7.70 -13.34 -8.88
CA ALA A 74 9.08 -12.93 -8.62
C ALA A 74 9.65 -13.70 -7.42
N LEU A 75 8.85 -13.90 -6.37
CA LEU A 75 9.22 -14.67 -5.19
C LEU A 75 8.00 -15.47 -4.72
N GLU A 76 8.19 -16.74 -4.41
CA GLU A 76 7.17 -17.59 -3.80
C GLU A 76 7.85 -18.52 -2.81
N HIS A 77 7.38 -18.51 -1.56
CA HIS A 77 7.95 -19.32 -0.51
C HIS A 77 6.86 -19.82 0.45
N TYR A 78 6.98 -21.09 0.84
CA TYR A 78 6.10 -21.75 1.79
C TYR A 78 6.92 -22.25 2.97
N PHE A 79 6.48 -21.96 4.18
CA PHE A 79 7.23 -22.24 5.40
C PHE A 79 6.67 -23.46 6.14
N GLY A 80 7.55 -24.24 6.75
CA GLY A 80 7.17 -25.43 7.51
C GLY A 80 6.53 -26.48 6.61
N THR A 81 5.33 -26.95 6.97
CA THR A 81 4.59 -27.97 6.21
C THR A 81 3.67 -27.38 5.13
N PHE A 82 3.66 -26.05 4.95
CA PHE A 82 2.83 -25.43 3.93
C PHE A 82 3.39 -25.71 2.53
N THR A 83 2.47 -25.84 1.59
CA THR A 83 2.72 -26.07 0.17
C THR A 83 1.86 -25.11 -0.66
N GLN A 84 2.04 -25.11 -1.98
CA GLN A 84 1.20 -24.34 -2.90
C GLN A 84 -0.30 -24.65 -2.81
N ASP A 85 -0.65 -25.85 -2.34
CA ASP A 85 -2.02 -26.34 -2.25
C ASP A 85 -2.63 -26.15 -0.85
N SER A 86 -1.84 -25.65 0.11
CA SER A 86 -2.31 -25.37 1.46
C SER A 86 -3.33 -24.23 1.48
N VAL A 87 -4.46 -24.47 2.14
CA VAL A 87 -5.54 -23.48 2.32
C VAL A 87 -5.40 -22.77 3.66
N TRP A 88 -5.62 -21.46 3.68
CA TRP A 88 -5.61 -20.64 4.89
C TRP A 88 -6.69 -19.56 4.86
N TYR A 89 -7.07 -19.06 6.03
CA TYR A 89 -8.09 -18.03 6.17
C TYR A 89 -7.52 -16.64 5.86
N TRP A 90 -8.36 -15.75 5.32
CA TRP A 90 -7.99 -14.36 4.98
C TRP A 90 -8.26 -13.37 6.12
N ALA A 91 -9.00 -13.80 7.16
CA ALA A 91 -9.52 -12.91 8.19
C ALA A 91 -10.19 -11.67 7.57
N SER A 92 -9.91 -10.48 8.10
CA SER A 92 -10.43 -9.22 7.57
C SER A 92 -9.92 -8.82 6.18
N ALA A 93 -8.88 -9.45 5.61
CA ALA A 93 -8.51 -9.19 4.22
C ALA A 93 -9.65 -9.58 3.24
N GLY A 94 -10.55 -10.50 3.65
CA GLY A 94 -11.77 -10.82 2.92
C GLY A 94 -12.76 -9.65 2.79
N LYS A 95 -12.68 -8.61 3.62
CA LYS A 95 -13.52 -7.40 3.48
C LYS A 95 -13.32 -6.76 2.10
N SER A 96 -12.07 -6.68 1.65
CA SER A 96 -11.71 -6.13 0.35
C SER A 96 -12.24 -6.97 -0.83
N LEU A 97 -12.32 -8.30 -0.66
CA LEU A 97 -13.01 -9.19 -1.59
C LEU A 97 -14.52 -8.90 -1.61
N THR A 98 -15.15 -8.73 -0.45
CA THR A 98 -16.57 -8.37 -0.33
C THR A 98 -16.89 -7.05 -1.02
N ALA A 99 -16.01 -6.04 -0.95
CA ALA A 99 -16.17 -4.78 -1.67
C ALA A 99 -16.16 -4.96 -3.19
N VAL A 100 -15.33 -5.86 -3.73
CA VAL A 100 -15.38 -6.20 -5.17
C VAL A 100 -16.70 -6.89 -5.52
N LEU A 101 -17.19 -7.81 -4.69
CA LEU A 101 -18.47 -8.48 -4.90
C LEU A 101 -19.66 -7.51 -4.87
N ALA A 102 -19.67 -6.54 -3.95
CA ALA A 102 -20.66 -5.47 -3.92
C ALA A 102 -20.61 -4.61 -5.20
N GLY A 103 -19.40 -4.33 -5.72
CA GLY A 103 -19.23 -3.64 -7.00
C GLY A 103 -19.78 -4.42 -8.18
N LEU A 104 -19.59 -5.75 -8.20
CA LEU A 104 -20.17 -6.63 -9.23
C LEU A 104 -21.69 -6.68 -9.12
N ALA A 105 -22.25 -6.75 -7.91
CA ALA A 105 -23.68 -6.69 -7.67
C ALA A 105 -24.28 -5.34 -8.14
N GLN A 106 -23.58 -4.23 -7.90
CA GLN A 106 -23.97 -2.92 -8.42
C GLN A 106 -23.93 -2.82 -9.93
N GLN A 107 -22.87 -3.35 -10.53
CA GLN A 107 -22.77 -3.41 -11.98
C GLN A 107 -23.89 -4.24 -12.62
N GLU A 108 -24.41 -5.25 -11.93
CA GLU A 108 -25.57 -6.03 -12.37
C GLU A 108 -26.92 -5.36 -12.07
N GLY A 109 -26.93 -4.22 -11.38
CA GLY A 109 -28.14 -3.47 -11.03
C GLY A 109 -28.99 -4.12 -9.94
N ILE A 110 -28.48 -5.15 -9.25
CA ILE A 110 -29.20 -5.88 -8.20
C ILE A 110 -29.03 -5.27 -6.80
N LEU A 111 -27.98 -4.46 -6.61
CA LEU A 111 -27.67 -3.79 -5.34
C LEU A 111 -26.99 -2.44 -5.63
N SER A 112 -27.45 -1.34 -5.05
CA SER A 112 -26.78 -0.03 -5.16
C SER A 112 -26.09 0.34 -3.86
N THR A 113 -24.96 1.05 -3.92
CA THR A 113 -24.35 1.63 -2.72
C THR A 113 -25.27 2.61 -1.99
N GLU A 114 -26.28 3.13 -2.69
CA GLU A 114 -27.28 4.04 -2.14
C GLU A 114 -28.49 3.31 -1.55
N ASP A 115 -28.66 2.01 -1.76
CA ASP A 115 -29.78 1.27 -1.19
C ASP A 115 -29.73 1.29 0.35
N SER A 116 -30.92 1.36 0.97
CA SER A 116 -31.05 1.15 2.41
C SER A 116 -30.74 -0.31 2.73
N VAL A 117 -29.97 -0.56 3.79
CA VAL A 117 -29.67 -1.94 4.22
C VAL A 117 -30.94 -2.72 4.56
N SER A 118 -31.94 -2.03 5.14
CA SER A 118 -33.23 -2.64 5.47
C SER A 118 -34.02 -3.14 4.25
N ARG A 119 -33.64 -2.74 3.02
CA ARG A 119 -34.20 -3.31 1.78
C ARG A 119 -33.93 -4.81 1.68
N PHE A 120 -32.75 -5.24 2.11
CA PHE A 120 -32.29 -6.62 1.95
C PHE A 120 -32.47 -7.43 3.23
N LEU A 121 -32.20 -6.83 4.40
CA LEU A 121 -32.23 -7.53 5.68
C LEU A 121 -33.56 -7.41 6.42
N GLY A 122 -34.50 -6.61 5.89
CA GLY A 122 -35.74 -6.25 6.59
C GLY A 122 -35.52 -5.16 7.64
N ARG A 123 -36.57 -4.82 8.39
CA ARG A 123 -36.49 -3.87 9.51
C ARG A 123 -36.10 -4.59 10.80
N GLY A 124 -35.42 -3.91 11.71
CA GLY A 124 -35.00 -4.49 12.99
C GLY A 124 -33.79 -5.41 12.86
N TRP A 125 -33.00 -5.26 11.79
CA TRP A 125 -31.71 -5.94 11.64
C TRP A 125 -30.65 -5.35 12.59
N THR A 126 -30.94 -4.20 13.22
CA THR A 126 -30.19 -3.60 14.32
C THR A 126 -31.07 -3.39 15.55
N SER A 127 -30.46 -3.02 16.68
CA SER A 127 -31.15 -2.48 17.86
C SER A 127 -31.19 -0.94 17.86
N ALA A 128 -30.87 -0.30 16.73
CA ALA A 128 -31.00 1.14 16.58
C ALA A 128 -32.48 1.56 16.54
N PRO A 129 -32.82 2.78 16.99
CA PRO A 129 -34.15 3.32 16.76
C PRO A 129 -34.49 3.31 15.26
N ALA A 130 -35.74 2.99 14.90
CA ALA A 130 -36.12 2.79 13.50
C ALA A 130 -35.80 3.98 12.58
N ALA A 131 -35.88 5.21 13.09
CA ALA A 131 -35.49 6.41 12.34
C ALA A 131 -34.00 6.45 12.01
N LYS A 132 -33.15 5.91 12.89
CA LYS A 132 -31.70 5.86 12.74
C LYS A 132 -31.26 4.67 11.89
N GLU A 133 -31.88 3.50 12.05
CA GLU A 133 -31.66 2.33 11.18
C GLU A 133 -31.90 2.67 9.70
N ARG A 134 -32.96 3.44 9.41
CA ARG A 134 -33.30 3.89 8.04
C ARG A 134 -32.23 4.77 7.38
N LEU A 135 -31.32 5.38 8.15
CA LEU A 135 -30.22 6.18 7.60
C LEU A 135 -29.10 5.28 7.03
N ILE A 136 -29.03 4.03 7.47
CA ILE A 136 -27.96 3.12 7.10
C ILE A 136 -28.19 2.61 5.66
N ARG A 137 -27.15 2.73 4.85
CA ARG A 137 -27.11 2.36 3.44
C ARG A 137 -25.89 1.47 3.21
N VAL A 138 -25.89 0.72 2.11
CA VAL A 138 -24.79 -0.16 1.72
C VAL A 138 -23.43 0.57 1.77
N ARG A 139 -23.35 1.81 1.27
CA ARG A 139 -22.11 2.61 1.35
C ARG A 139 -21.57 2.81 2.76
N HIS A 140 -22.44 2.84 3.77
CA HIS A 140 -22.04 3.08 5.15
C HIS A 140 -21.34 1.83 5.72
N GLN A 141 -21.69 0.62 5.29
CA GLN A 141 -20.93 -0.58 5.62
C GLN A 141 -19.61 -0.63 4.86
N LEU A 142 -19.62 -0.30 3.56
CA LEU A 142 -18.40 -0.27 2.73
C LEU A 142 -17.35 0.73 3.26
N THR A 143 -17.78 1.85 3.83
CA THR A 143 -16.89 2.93 4.30
C THR A 143 -16.60 2.90 5.80
N MET A 144 -17.13 1.90 6.54
CA MET A 144 -17.03 1.82 8.00
C MET A 144 -17.65 3.04 8.72
N THR A 145 -18.80 3.51 8.23
CA THR A 145 -19.52 4.68 8.75
C THR A 145 -20.98 4.39 9.10
N THR A 146 -21.32 3.16 9.49
CA THR A 146 -22.71 2.78 9.83
C THR A 146 -23.28 3.56 11.00
N GLY A 147 -22.43 4.16 11.85
CA GLY A 147 -22.86 4.82 13.07
C GLY A 147 -23.24 3.86 14.20
N LEU A 148 -23.05 2.55 14.00
CA LEU A 148 -23.24 1.52 15.01
C LEU A 148 -22.02 1.47 15.97
N ASP A 149 -22.24 0.99 17.19
CA ASP A 149 -21.20 0.86 18.22
C ASP A 149 -20.26 -0.31 17.89
N ASP A 150 -18.99 -0.01 17.56
CA ASP A 150 -17.94 -0.98 17.24
C ASP A 150 -17.28 -1.59 18.49
N THR A 151 -17.71 -1.18 19.68
CA THR A 151 -17.27 -1.64 20.99
C THR A 151 -18.45 -2.00 21.89
N PRO A 152 -19.37 -2.89 21.44
CA PRO A 152 -20.51 -3.25 22.26
C PRO A 152 -20.06 -3.98 23.55
N PRO A 153 -20.81 -3.85 24.65
CA PRO A 153 -20.50 -4.59 25.87
C PRO A 153 -20.75 -6.09 25.71
N ALA A 154 -20.05 -6.89 26.52
CA ALA A 154 -20.26 -8.33 26.60
C ALA A 154 -21.75 -8.67 26.88
N PRO A 155 -22.29 -9.77 26.33
CA PRO A 155 -21.59 -10.84 25.61
C PRO A 155 -21.32 -10.54 24.13
N CYS A 156 -21.69 -9.36 23.63
CA CYS A 156 -21.40 -8.93 22.26
C CYS A 156 -19.93 -8.49 22.11
N ASP A 157 -19.45 -8.53 20.87
CA ASP A 157 -18.13 -8.03 20.47
C ASP A 157 -18.17 -7.35 19.08
N ASN A 158 -17.02 -6.85 18.60
CA ASN A 158 -16.91 -6.19 17.29
C ASN A 158 -17.30 -7.09 16.11
N GLU A 159 -17.31 -8.41 16.29
CA GLU A 159 -17.56 -9.41 15.26
C GLU A 159 -19.06 -9.83 15.23
N SER A 160 -19.80 -9.53 16.29
CA SER A 160 -21.21 -9.89 16.46
C SER A 160 -22.12 -9.18 15.45
N SER A 161 -22.89 -9.96 14.68
CA SER A 161 -23.81 -9.44 13.64
C SER A 161 -25.29 -9.62 13.98
N VAL A 162 -25.62 -10.13 15.18
CA VAL A 162 -27.01 -10.25 15.63
C VAL A 162 -27.57 -8.87 15.99
N ALA A 163 -28.86 -8.64 15.71
CA ALA A 163 -29.48 -7.32 15.85
C ALA A 163 -29.31 -6.69 17.24
N SER A 164 -29.41 -7.48 18.31
CA SER A 164 -29.23 -7.03 19.70
C SER A 164 -27.82 -6.50 19.99
N CYS A 165 -26.80 -6.94 19.25
CA CYS A 165 -25.42 -6.45 19.37
C CYS A 165 -25.13 -5.24 18.48
N LEU A 166 -25.93 -5.01 17.45
CA LEU A 166 -25.78 -3.89 16.51
C LEU A 166 -26.49 -2.65 17.06
N ARG A 167 -25.85 -1.98 18.02
CA ARG A 167 -26.42 -0.85 18.77
C ARG A 167 -26.13 0.49 18.09
N TYR A 168 -27.10 1.40 18.14
CA TYR A 168 -26.89 2.77 17.69
C TYR A 168 -25.85 3.51 18.55
N ARG A 169 -24.93 4.22 17.89
CA ARG A 169 -23.99 5.15 18.54
C ARG A 169 -24.15 6.58 18.04
N THR A 170 -24.24 6.74 16.72
CA THR A 170 -24.45 8.03 16.04
C THR A 170 -25.12 7.81 14.68
N ASP A 171 -25.49 8.88 14.01
CA ASP A 171 -26.08 8.81 12.68
C ASP A 171 -25.06 8.28 11.65
N ALA A 172 -25.55 7.46 10.73
CA ALA A 172 -24.73 6.91 9.66
C ALA A 172 -24.04 8.03 8.86
N GLY A 173 -22.77 7.83 8.50
CA GLY A 173 -21.94 8.81 7.79
C GLY A 173 -21.23 9.83 8.69
N THR A 174 -21.56 9.92 9.99
CA THR A 174 -21.00 10.96 10.88
C THR A 174 -19.77 10.51 11.69
N ARG A 175 -19.48 9.21 11.72
CA ARG A 175 -18.35 8.63 12.46
C ARG A 175 -17.73 7.48 11.68
N TRP A 176 -16.40 7.46 11.62
CA TRP A 176 -15.66 6.30 11.11
C TRP A 176 -15.30 5.36 12.26
N ALA A 177 -15.67 4.09 12.10
CA ALA A 177 -15.51 3.06 13.12
C ALA A 177 -15.42 1.69 12.47
N TYR A 178 -14.29 1.01 12.68
CA TYR A 178 -14.03 -0.29 12.06
C TYR A 178 -14.88 -1.38 12.72
N HIS A 179 -16.03 -1.69 12.11
CA HIS A 179 -17.06 -2.55 12.69
C HIS A 179 -17.24 -3.85 11.88
N THR A 180 -16.74 -4.97 12.39
CA THR A 180 -16.79 -6.23 11.62
C THR A 180 -18.20 -6.83 11.56
N GLY A 181 -18.97 -6.81 12.64
CA GLY A 181 -20.34 -7.32 12.66
C GLY A 181 -21.25 -6.68 11.61
N ALA A 182 -21.24 -5.35 11.50
CA ALA A 182 -22.04 -4.61 10.53
C ALA A 182 -21.61 -4.85 9.07
N TYR A 183 -20.30 -4.98 8.79
CA TYR A 183 -19.83 -5.29 7.43
C TYR A 183 -20.23 -6.71 7.00
N ARG A 184 -20.23 -7.69 7.91
CA ARG A 184 -20.52 -9.10 7.58
C ARG A 184 -21.87 -9.24 6.89
N LEU A 185 -22.86 -8.48 7.35
CA LEU A 185 -24.21 -8.45 6.78
C LEU A 185 -24.26 -8.00 5.32
N LEU A 186 -23.24 -7.30 4.81
CA LEU A 186 -23.13 -6.99 3.38
C LEU A 186 -23.04 -8.27 2.52
N GLN A 187 -22.51 -9.37 3.05
CA GLN A 187 -22.52 -10.66 2.36
C GLN A 187 -23.95 -11.22 2.26
N ASP A 188 -24.78 -11.01 3.29
CA ASP A 188 -26.17 -11.43 3.31
C ASP A 188 -27.02 -10.55 2.37
N GLU A 189 -26.72 -9.26 2.29
CA GLU A 189 -27.33 -8.34 1.32
C GLU A 189 -27.04 -8.77 -0.12
N ILE A 190 -25.78 -9.10 -0.44
CA ILE A 190 -25.40 -9.61 -1.76
C ILE A 190 -26.11 -10.93 -2.06
N ALA A 191 -26.17 -11.85 -1.09
CA ALA A 191 -26.84 -13.14 -1.27
C ALA A 191 -28.35 -12.95 -1.51
N THR A 192 -28.99 -12.08 -0.73
CA THR A 192 -30.41 -11.75 -0.87
C THR A 192 -30.70 -11.08 -2.22
N ALA A 193 -29.89 -10.09 -2.61
CA ALA A 193 -30.04 -9.37 -3.86
C ALA A 193 -29.85 -10.26 -5.10
N SER A 194 -28.94 -11.23 -5.02
CA SER A 194 -28.61 -12.13 -6.14
C SER A 194 -29.43 -13.43 -6.17
N ASN A 195 -30.19 -13.72 -5.11
CA ASN A 195 -30.93 -14.96 -4.91
C ASN A 195 -30.04 -16.23 -5.01
N VAL A 196 -28.76 -16.11 -4.69
CA VAL A 196 -27.81 -17.23 -4.59
C VAL A 196 -26.93 -17.04 -3.36
N THR A 197 -26.29 -18.12 -2.89
CA THR A 197 -25.37 -18.01 -1.75
C THR A 197 -24.15 -17.14 -2.08
N ILE A 198 -23.52 -16.54 -1.06
CA ILE A 198 -22.29 -15.75 -1.26
C ILE A 198 -21.16 -16.57 -1.92
N ASN A 199 -21.07 -17.87 -1.65
CA ASN A 199 -20.12 -18.78 -2.30
C ASN A 199 -20.42 -18.93 -3.80
N GLN A 200 -21.68 -19.16 -4.16
CA GLN A 200 -22.10 -19.24 -5.57
C GLN A 200 -21.86 -17.91 -6.28
N PHE A 201 -22.23 -16.78 -5.68
CA PHE A 201 -22.01 -15.45 -6.25
C PHE A 201 -20.51 -15.19 -6.50
N THR A 202 -19.67 -15.45 -5.49
CA THR A 202 -18.21 -15.29 -5.58
C THR A 202 -17.63 -16.14 -6.71
N ASN A 203 -17.98 -17.43 -6.77
CA ASN A 203 -17.43 -18.33 -7.77
C ASN A 203 -17.90 -17.97 -9.20
N GLN A 204 -19.20 -17.70 -9.38
CA GLN A 204 -19.76 -17.43 -10.71
C GLN A 204 -19.34 -16.07 -11.28
N ARG A 205 -19.30 -15.03 -10.44
CA ARG A 205 -19.03 -13.64 -10.90
C ARG A 205 -17.55 -13.28 -10.89
N LEU A 206 -16.74 -13.98 -10.10
CA LEU A 206 -15.33 -13.66 -9.93
C LEU A 206 -14.43 -14.87 -10.08
N GLY A 207 -14.57 -15.88 -9.22
CA GLY A 207 -13.65 -17.02 -9.11
C GLY A 207 -13.36 -17.71 -10.45
N ASN A 208 -14.42 -18.14 -11.14
CA ASN A 208 -14.33 -18.81 -12.43
C ASN A 208 -13.74 -17.93 -13.54
N ARG A 209 -13.84 -16.60 -13.42
CA ARG A 209 -13.37 -15.65 -14.45
C ARG A 209 -11.89 -15.32 -14.32
N ILE A 210 -11.31 -15.52 -13.13
CA ILE A 210 -9.89 -15.24 -12.86
C ILE A 210 -9.09 -16.49 -12.44
N GLY A 211 -9.73 -17.65 -12.38
CA GLY A 211 -9.12 -18.91 -11.93
C GLY A 211 -8.84 -18.94 -10.42
N MET A 212 -9.59 -18.16 -9.64
CA MET A 212 -9.48 -18.10 -8.18
C MET A 212 -10.46 -19.09 -7.56
N ALA A 213 -9.95 -19.98 -6.70
CA ALA A 213 -10.75 -20.93 -5.94
C ALA A 213 -10.69 -20.64 -4.44
N GLY A 214 -11.77 -20.93 -3.72
CA GLY A 214 -11.87 -20.75 -2.28
C GLY A 214 -13.31 -20.83 -1.80
N ALA A 215 -13.53 -20.60 -0.51
CA ALA A 215 -14.86 -20.61 0.07
C ALA A 215 -14.99 -19.66 1.27
N TRP A 216 -16.15 -19.05 1.39
CA TRP A 216 -16.63 -18.37 2.58
C TRP A 216 -17.15 -19.40 3.59
N ARG A 217 -16.64 -19.33 4.82
CA ARG A 217 -17.15 -20.05 5.99
C ARG A 217 -17.22 -19.08 7.15
N ASN A 218 -18.40 -18.94 7.77
CA ASN A 218 -18.65 -17.98 8.85
C ASN A 218 -18.14 -16.57 8.51
N TYR A 219 -18.49 -16.06 7.32
CA TYR A 219 -18.09 -14.75 6.78
C TYR A 219 -16.58 -14.53 6.52
N VAL A 220 -15.76 -15.57 6.71
CA VAL A 220 -14.32 -15.53 6.46
C VAL A 220 -14.00 -16.34 5.20
N TYR A 221 -13.24 -15.76 4.29
CA TYR A 221 -12.81 -16.44 3.07
C TYR A 221 -11.55 -17.28 3.32
N TYR A 222 -11.49 -18.46 2.71
CA TYR A 222 -10.39 -19.41 2.79
C TYR A 222 -9.94 -19.75 1.37
N SER A 223 -8.63 -19.70 1.11
CA SER A 223 -8.06 -20.09 -0.18
C SER A 223 -6.57 -20.43 -0.08
N ARG A 224 -5.98 -20.88 -1.18
CA ARG A 224 -4.52 -20.96 -1.32
C ARG A 224 -3.92 -19.58 -1.51
N ALA A 225 -2.62 -19.44 -1.26
CA ALA A 225 -1.87 -18.20 -1.44
C ALA A 225 -1.94 -17.68 -2.89
N ARG A 226 -1.88 -18.59 -3.87
CA ARG A 226 -1.98 -18.25 -5.29
C ARG A 226 -3.37 -17.70 -5.67
N ASP A 227 -4.45 -18.17 -5.05
CA ASP A 227 -5.80 -17.62 -5.27
C ASP A 227 -5.91 -16.19 -4.71
N MET A 228 -5.29 -15.94 -3.55
CA MET A 228 -5.16 -14.62 -2.96
C MET A 228 -4.31 -13.67 -3.83
N ALA A 229 -3.27 -14.18 -4.48
CA ALA A 229 -2.46 -13.44 -5.45
C ALA A 229 -3.22 -13.13 -6.75
N ARG A 230 -4.09 -14.02 -7.23
CA ARG A 230 -4.99 -13.75 -8.37
C ARG A 230 -5.94 -12.58 -8.08
N PHE A 231 -6.51 -12.54 -6.88
CA PHE A 231 -7.32 -11.40 -6.45
C PHE A 231 -6.52 -10.10 -6.43
N GLY A 232 -5.30 -10.12 -5.86
CA GLY A 232 -4.41 -8.95 -5.89
C GLY A 232 -4.04 -8.51 -7.32
N LEU A 233 -3.83 -9.46 -8.25
CA LEU A 233 -3.55 -9.16 -9.65
C LEU A 233 -4.75 -8.51 -10.36
N LEU A 234 -5.98 -8.96 -10.09
CA LEU A 234 -7.20 -8.30 -10.60
C LEU A 234 -7.27 -6.84 -10.13
N MET A 235 -6.86 -6.56 -8.90
CA MET A 235 -6.84 -5.20 -8.36
C MET A 235 -5.73 -4.35 -8.99
N LEU A 236 -4.54 -4.95 -9.22
CA LEU A 236 -3.44 -4.30 -9.93
C LEU A 236 -3.87 -3.89 -11.35
N SER A 237 -4.63 -4.73 -12.03
CA SER A 237 -5.18 -4.50 -13.37
C SER A 237 -6.52 -3.75 -13.38
N ARG A 238 -6.89 -3.11 -12.26
CA ARG A 238 -8.08 -2.26 -12.14
C ARG A 238 -9.38 -2.93 -12.55
N GLY A 239 -9.57 -4.19 -12.15
CA GLY A 239 -10.77 -4.97 -12.43
C GLY A 239 -10.80 -5.65 -13.80
N SER A 240 -9.71 -5.62 -14.57
CA SER A 240 -9.58 -6.32 -15.86
C SER A 240 -8.79 -7.62 -15.73
N TRP A 241 -9.21 -8.68 -16.39
CA TRP A 241 -8.49 -9.95 -16.45
C TRP A 241 -8.29 -10.40 -17.89
N ASN A 242 -7.04 -10.42 -18.35
CA ASN A 242 -6.66 -10.86 -19.70
C ASN A 242 -7.53 -10.25 -20.82
N GLY A 243 -7.67 -8.92 -20.81
CA GLY A 243 -8.48 -8.18 -21.79
C GLY A 243 -10.00 -8.15 -21.50
N THR A 244 -10.48 -8.92 -20.51
CA THR A 244 -11.88 -8.94 -20.11
C THR A 244 -12.10 -8.06 -18.89
N ALA A 245 -12.89 -6.99 -19.01
CA ALA A 245 -13.27 -6.17 -17.86
C ALA A 245 -14.29 -6.93 -16.96
N ILE A 246 -13.83 -7.40 -15.80
CA ILE A 246 -14.64 -8.11 -14.81
C ILE A 246 -15.48 -7.11 -14.02
N LEU A 247 -14.82 -6.10 -13.43
CA LEU A 247 -15.46 -4.95 -12.81
C LEU A 247 -15.31 -3.74 -13.75
N ARG A 248 -16.37 -3.51 -14.54
CA ARG A 248 -16.53 -2.45 -15.55
C ARG A 248 -16.95 -1.10 -14.97
N ASP A 249 -17.58 -1.09 -13.78
CA ASP A 249 -17.93 0.16 -13.09
C ASP A 249 -16.65 0.84 -12.54
N THR A 250 -15.99 1.62 -13.41
CA THR A 250 -14.76 2.35 -13.08
C THR A 250 -14.98 3.45 -12.04
N ALA A 251 -16.19 3.99 -11.94
CA ALA A 251 -16.55 4.97 -10.92
C ALA A 251 -16.63 4.31 -9.54
N TYR A 252 -17.23 3.13 -9.44
CA TYR A 252 -17.19 2.31 -8.22
C TYR A 252 -15.76 1.90 -7.87
N PHE A 253 -14.98 1.40 -8.84
CA PHE A 253 -13.58 1.04 -8.59
C PHE A 253 -12.80 2.23 -8.02
N ARG A 254 -12.96 3.43 -8.60
CA ARG A 254 -12.33 4.65 -8.08
C ARG A 254 -12.74 4.94 -6.64
N ARG A 255 -14.04 4.91 -6.30
CA ARG A 255 -14.50 5.13 -4.91
C ARG A 255 -13.99 4.06 -3.95
N MET A 256 -13.81 2.84 -4.44
CA MET A 256 -13.26 1.74 -3.68
C MET A 256 -11.78 1.94 -3.33
N THR A 257 -10.99 2.50 -4.24
CA THR A 257 -9.52 2.63 -4.11
C THR A 257 -9.04 4.07 -3.89
N THR A 258 -9.91 4.98 -3.49
CA THR A 258 -9.60 6.38 -3.12
C THR A 258 -10.32 6.74 -1.82
N PRO A 259 -9.91 7.83 -1.10
CA PRO A 259 -10.54 8.19 0.16
C PRO A 259 -12.07 8.30 0.00
N SER A 260 -12.79 7.47 0.73
CA SER A 260 -14.24 7.32 0.55
C SER A 260 -15.06 8.32 1.36
N GLN A 261 -14.43 8.96 2.35
CA GLN A 261 -15.03 9.92 3.28
C GLN A 261 -13.91 10.77 3.94
N PRO A 262 -14.22 11.93 4.54
CA PRO A 262 -13.19 12.86 5.05
C PRO A 262 -12.62 12.54 6.45
N LEU A 263 -13.30 11.71 7.24
CA LEU A 263 -12.99 11.30 8.62
C LEU A 263 -11.72 10.42 8.69
N ASN A 264 -11.63 9.37 7.87
CA ASN A 264 -10.43 8.54 7.74
C ASN A 264 -9.94 8.54 6.29
N ARG A 265 -9.00 9.44 5.97
CA ARG A 265 -8.48 9.62 4.62
C ARG A 265 -7.83 8.35 4.07
N SER A 266 -7.24 7.52 4.92
CA SER A 266 -6.60 6.26 4.54
C SER A 266 -7.57 5.08 4.34
N TYR A 267 -8.86 5.33 4.06
CA TYR A 267 -9.87 4.29 3.88
C TYR A 267 -10.79 4.51 2.66
N GLY A 268 -10.84 3.51 1.78
CA GLY A 268 -11.76 3.42 0.64
C GLY A 268 -13.00 2.58 0.95
N TYR A 269 -13.52 1.84 -0.04
CA TYR A 269 -14.57 0.84 0.23
C TYR A 269 -13.94 -0.46 0.67
N LEU A 270 -13.83 -0.67 1.98
CA LEU A 270 -13.18 -1.84 2.59
C LEU A 270 -11.72 -2.07 2.15
N TRP A 271 -11.04 -1.00 1.73
CA TRP A 271 -9.62 -0.99 1.37
C TRP A 271 -8.87 0.03 2.21
N TRP A 272 -7.68 -0.36 2.67
CA TRP A 272 -6.73 0.57 3.30
C TRP A 272 -5.89 1.23 2.23
N LEU A 273 -5.70 2.55 2.35
CA LEU A 273 -5.04 3.39 1.36
C LEU A 273 -3.80 4.01 1.98
N ASN A 274 -2.64 3.80 1.38
CA ASN A 274 -1.43 4.48 1.83
C ASN A 274 -1.32 5.90 1.24
N GLY A 275 -0.27 6.63 1.65
CA GLY A 275 0.10 7.91 1.05
C GLY A 275 -0.85 9.07 1.37
N GLN A 276 -1.86 8.85 2.22
CA GLN A 276 -2.78 9.89 2.66
C GLN A 276 -2.18 10.70 3.81
N PRO A 277 -2.61 11.96 4.02
CA PRO A 277 -2.04 12.82 5.06
C PRO A 277 -2.43 12.41 6.48
N SER A 278 -3.45 11.54 6.63
CA SER A 278 -3.89 11.04 7.92
C SER A 278 -4.56 9.67 7.83
N TYR A 279 -4.62 9.00 8.98
CA TYR A 279 -5.34 7.74 9.14
C TYR A 279 -5.96 7.61 10.54
N MET A 280 -6.97 6.76 10.63
CA MET A 280 -7.52 6.25 11.89
C MET A 280 -7.29 4.73 11.98
N LEU A 281 -7.22 4.21 13.21
CA LEU A 281 -7.05 2.79 13.48
C LEU A 281 -8.34 2.18 14.06
N PRO A 282 -8.55 0.86 13.90
CA PRO A 282 -9.69 0.18 14.50
C PRO A 282 -9.79 0.43 16.01
N GLN A 283 -11.02 0.54 16.54
CA GLN A 283 -11.32 0.78 17.96
C GLN A 283 -10.72 2.08 18.54
N SER A 284 -10.29 3.00 17.68
CA SER A 284 -9.79 4.32 18.07
C SER A 284 -10.57 5.42 17.34
N GLN A 285 -10.71 6.57 17.97
CA GLN A 285 -11.20 7.80 17.34
C GLN A 285 -10.09 8.84 17.14
N LEU A 286 -8.85 8.48 17.47
CA LEU A 286 -7.69 9.32 17.22
C LEU A 286 -7.37 9.34 15.73
N THR A 287 -7.00 10.53 15.26
CA THR A 287 -6.46 10.73 13.93
C THR A 287 -4.95 10.87 14.03
N PHE A 288 -4.24 10.03 13.29
CA PHE A 288 -2.79 10.06 13.20
C PHE A 288 -2.38 10.79 11.92
N SER A 289 -1.32 11.58 12.00
CA SER A 289 -0.78 12.29 10.85
C SER A 289 0.23 11.42 10.09
N GLY A 290 0.27 11.58 8.77
CA GLY A 290 1.17 10.86 7.88
C GLY A 290 0.55 9.61 7.23
N PRO A 291 1.34 8.91 6.41
CA PRO A 291 0.90 7.72 5.69
C PRO A 291 0.70 6.51 6.62
N LEU A 292 -0.21 5.63 6.23
CA LEU A 292 -0.53 4.40 6.96
C LEU A 292 0.68 3.48 7.15
N VAL A 293 1.50 3.33 6.11
CA VAL A 293 2.73 2.53 6.09
C VAL A 293 3.85 3.39 5.50
N PRO A 294 4.63 4.10 6.34
CA PRO A 294 5.61 5.09 5.86
C PRO A 294 6.73 4.53 4.98
N THR A 295 7.06 3.25 5.13
CA THR A 295 8.08 2.57 4.33
C THR A 295 7.56 2.02 3.00
N ALA A 296 6.25 2.09 2.76
CA ALA A 296 5.63 1.61 1.54
C ALA A 296 5.38 2.76 0.54
N PRO A 297 5.29 2.47 -0.77
CA PRO A 297 4.89 3.44 -1.79
C PRO A 297 3.54 4.09 -1.49
N ALA A 298 3.39 5.36 -1.88
CA ALA A 298 2.21 6.17 -1.57
C ALA A 298 0.92 5.62 -2.21
N ASP A 299 1.01 4.94 -3.35
CA ASP A 299 -0.14 4.35 -4.05
C ASP A 299 -0.44 2.90 -3.63
N LEU A 300 0.13 2.43 -2.52
CA LEU A 300 -0.20 1.14 -1.93
C LEU A 300 -1.69 1.06 -1.55
N LEU A 301 -2.37 0.06 -2.11
CA LEU A 301 -3.67 -0.42 -1.66
C LEU A 301 -3.47 -1.70 -0.82
N ALA A 302 -4.12 -1.79 0.33
CA ALA A 302 -3.95 -2.93 1.22
C ALA A 302 -5.28 -3.54 1.70
N ALA A 303 -5.39 -4.87 1.58
CA ALA A 303 -6.37 -5.69 2.26
C ALA A 303 -5.69 -6.27 3.51
N LEU A 304 -6.14 -5.83 4.69
CA LEU A 304 -5.50 -6.13 5.97
C LEU A 304 -6.39 -7.02 6.85
N GLY A 305 -5.86 -8.18 7.20
CA GLY A 305 -6.49 -9.18 8.05
C GLY A 305 -5.77 -9.35 9.39
N LYS A 306 -6.54 -9.71 10.43
CA LYS A 306 -6.01 -10.19 11.72
C LYS A 306 -4.93 -11.26 11.51
N ASN A 307 -3.97 -11.32 12.43
CA ASN A 307 -2.83 -12.23 12.36
C ASN A 307 -2.00 -12.04 11.08
N ASP A 308 -2.02 -10.83 10.52
CA ASP A 308 -1.28 -10.42 9.34
C ASP A 308 -1.60 -11.23 8.09
N GLN A 309 -2.88 -11.44 7.79
CA GLN A 309 -3.26 -11.85 6.42
C GLN A 309 -3.22 -10.61 5.55
N LYS A 310 -2.36 -10.57 4.53
CA LYS A 310 -2.08 -9.32 3.81
C LYS A 310 -2.14 -9.52 2.31
N ILE A 311 -2.88 -8.65 1.63
CA ILE A 311 -2.78 -8.45 0.18
C ILE A 311 -2.40 -6.99 -0.02
N TYR A 312 -1.24 -6.76 -0.60
CA TYR A 312 -0.78 -5.44 -0.96
C TYR A 312 -0.71 -5.33 -2.47
N VAL A 313 -1.16 -4.20 -3.00
CA VAL A 313 -1.14 -3.90 -4.43
C VAL A 313 -0.51 -2.53 -4.62
N VAL A 314 0.58 -2.46 -5.39
CA VAL A 314 1.29 -1.21 -5.69
C VAL A 314 1.33 -1.02 -7.20
N PRO A 315 0.37 -0.25 -7.76
CA PRO A 315 0.31 0.01 -9.20
C PRO A 315 1.59 0.59 -9.79
N SER A 316 2.20 1.57 -9.14
CA SER A 316 3.42 2.26 -9.59
C SER A 316 4.62 1.33 -9.76
N LEU A 317 4.65 0.24 -9.00
CA LEU A 317 5.71 -0.77 -9.07
C LEU A 317 5.28 -2.04 -9.81
N GLY A 318 4.02 -2.15 -10.24
CA GLY A 318 3.49 -3.38 -10.82
C GLY A 318 3.53 -4.56 -9.84
N LEU A 319 3.43 -4.30 -8.53
CA LEU A 319 3.62 -5.31 -7.49
C LEU A 319 2.31 -5.77 -6.87
N VAL A 320 2.22 -7.08 -6.62
CA VAL A 320 1.26 -7.67 -5.69
C VAL A 320 2.05 -8.47 -4.66
N VAL A 321 1.82 -8.23 -3.37
CA VAL A 321 2.46 -8.98 -2.29
C VAL A 321 1.39 -9.64 -1.44
N VAL A 322 1.50 -10.95 -1.25
CA VAL A 322 0.57 -11.76 -0.47
C VAL A 322 1.31 -12.44 0.66
N ARG A 323 0.73 -12.40 1.85
CA ARG A 323 1.21 -13.13 3.02
C ARG A 323 0.06 -13.81 3.74
N GLN A 324 0.21 -15.11 4.02
CA GLN A 324 -0.62 -15.85 4.96
C GLN A 324 0.24 -16.37 6.12
N GLY A 325 -0.30 -16.44 7.33
CA GLY A 325 0.44 -16.96 8.48
C GLY A 325 -0.28 -16.84 9.81
N GLN A 326 0.43 -17.17 10.89
CA GLN A 326 -0.01 -16.82 12.25
C GLN A 326 0.29 -15.34 12.54
N SER A 327 -0.11 -14.85 13.71
CA SER A 327 0.16 -13.46 14.09
C SER A 327 1.65 -13.19 14.08
N ALA A 328 2.09 -12.11 13.41
CA ALA A 328 3.50 -11.73 13.39
C ALA A 328 3.96 -11.19 14.76
N GLU A 329 3.02 -10.55 15.48
CA GLU A 329 3.17 -10.00 16.84
C GLU A 329 1.84 -10.08 17.61
N ALA A 330 1.62 -9.23 18.62
CA ALA A 330 0.31 -9.07 19.25
C ALA A 330 -0.78 -8.79 18.19
N SER A 331 -1.86 -9.58 18.23
CA SER A 331 -2.89 -9.55 17.19
C SER A 331 -3.55 -8.16 17.11
N LYS A 332 -3.58 -7.59 15.91
CA LYS A 332 -4.27 -6.33 15.58
C LYS A 332 -5.37 -6.60 14.54
N LEU A 333 -6.40 -5.75 14.49
CA LEU A 333 -7.53 -5.90 13.57
C LEU A 333 -7.19 -5.53 12.11
N ALA A 334 -6.16 -4.70 11.89
CA ALA A 334 -5.76 -4.21 10.57
C ALA A 334 -4.24 -3.94 10.45
N VAL A 335 -3.80 -2.69 10.61
CA VAL A 335 -2.39 -2.27 10.53
C VAL A 335 -1.63 -2.73 11.77
N SER A 336 -0.40 -3.19 11.56
CA SER A 336 0.56 -3.64 12.56
C SER A 336 1.96 -3.12 12.24
N SER A 337 2.87 -3.19 13.21
CA SER A 337 4.32 -2.96 13.03
C SER A 337 4.90 -3.77 11.87
N PHE A 338 4.39 -4.99 11.65
CA PHE A 338 4.78 -5.88 10.57
C PHE A 338 4.67 -5.22 9.18
N ASP A 339 3.65 -4.39 8.93
CA ASP A 339 3.49 -3.72 7.63
C ASP A 339 4.71 -2.85 7.32
N THR A 340 5.12 -2.01 8.28
CA THR A 340 6.27 -1.11 8.13
C THR A 340 7.58 -1.86 8.01
N GLU A 341 7.79 -2.90 8.80
CA GLU A 341 8.99 -3.74 8.74
C GLU A 341 9.10 -4.46 7.39
N LEU A 342 8.03 -5.14 6.96
CA LEU A 342 7.98 -5.88 5.69
C LEU A 342 8.30 -4.97 4.51
N TRP A 343 7.67 -3.80 4.44
CA TRP A 343 7.92 -2.84 3.36
C TRP A 343 9.35 -2.28 3.40
N GLY A 344 9.95 -2.16 4.58
CA GLY A 344 11.37 -1.85 4.72
C GLY A 344 12.29 -2.91 4.09
N TYR A 345 11.95 -4.20 4.18
CA TYR A 345 12.69 -5.25 3.46
C TYR A 345 12.42 -5.21 1.95
N LEU A 346 11.14 -5.10 1.54
CA LEU A 346 10.75 -5.07 0.13
C LEU A 346 11.42 -3.91 -0.63
N MET A 347 11.50 -2.72 -0.03
CA MET A 347 12.14 -1.55 -0.64
C MET A 347 13.67 -1.62 -0.69
N ARG A 348 14.28 -2.60 -0.03
CA ARG A 348 15.73 -2.85 -0.04
C ARG A 348 16.11 -4.12 -0.79
N LEU A 349 15.19 -4.69 -1.58
CA LEU A 349 15.49 -5.88 -2.38
C LEU A 349 16.49 -5.61 -3.49
N TYR A 350 16.53 -4.39 -4.03
CA TYR A 350 17.46 -4.02 -5.08
C TYR A 350 18.90 -4.09 -4.61
N CYS A 351 19.78 -4.55 -5.51
CA CYS A 351 21.19 -4.47 -5.25
C CYS A 351 21.60 -3.00 -5.06
N PRO A 352 22.33 -2.68 -3.98
CA PRO A 352 23.05 -1.42 -3.96
C PRO A 352 24.00 -1.42 -5.16
N PRO A 353 24.15 -0.28 -5.87
CA PRO A 353 25.12 -0.21 -6.94
C PRO A 353 26.49 -0.64 -6.42
N THR A 354 27.04 -1.71 -6.98
CA THR A 354 28.41 -2.14 -6.73
C THR A 354 29.34 -1.14 -7.40
N THR A 355 29.47 0.06 -6.82
CA THR A 355 30.66 0.85 -7.06
C THR A 355 31.77 0.23 -6.21
N THR A 356 32.52 -0.71 -6.78
CA THR A 356 33.94 -0.80 -6.48
C THR A 356 34.63 0.41 -7.13
N ALA A 357 34.35 1.60 -6.61
CA ALA A 357 35.30 2.68 -6.74
C ALA A 357 36.46 2.31 -5.79
N PRO A 358 37.73 2.35 -6.23
CA PRO A 358 38.83 2.30 -5.28
C PRO A 358 38.53 3.35 -4.21
N ALA A 359 38.67 2.98 -2.94
CA ALA A 359 38.38 3.88 -1.82
C ALA A 359 39.15 5.18 -2.04
N ARG A 360 38.47 6.22 -2.53
CA ARG A 360 39.06 7.55 -2.61
C ARG A 360 39.36 7.95 -1.17
N PRO A 361 40.60 8.37 -0.85
CA PRO A 361 40.97 8.71 0.50
C PRO A 361 39.97 9.73 1.05
N ARG A 362 39.30 9.37 2.16
CA ARG A 362 38.35 10.27 2.82
C ARG A 362 39.13 11.44 3.39
N LEU A 363 38.73 12.65 3.02
CA LEU A 363 39.27 13.88 3.58
C LEU A 363 38.66 14.10 4.96
N PRO A 364 39.46 14.21 6.03
CA PRO A 364 38.94 14.55 7.34
C PRO A 364 38.40 15.98 7.31
N LEU A 365 37.13 16.14 7.70
CA LEU A 365 36.50 17.43 7.95
C LEU A 365 36.38 17.64 9.45
N GLN A 366 36.92 18.75 9.94
CA GLN A 366 36.75 19.19 11.32
C GLN A 366 35.76 20.34 11.37
N LEU A 367 34.76 20.21 12.24
CA LEU A 367 33.69 21.19 12.44
C LEU A 367 33.78 21.73 13.86
N TYR A 368 33.86 23.05 14.02
CA TYR A 368 33.87 23.69 15.32
C TYR A 368 33.26 25.10 15.29
N PRO A 369 32.47 25.52 16.29
CA PRO A 369 31.95 24.70 17.38
C PRO A 369 30.89 23.70 16.90
N ASN A 370 30.71 22.61 17.63
CA ASN A 370 29.65 21.63 17.36
C ASN A 370 29.16 21.05 18.70
N PRO A 371 28.02 21.50 19.24
CA PRO A 371 26.98 22.32 18.59
C PRO A 371 27.40 23.75 18.23
N ALA A 372 26.79 24.33 17.19
CA ALA A 372 26.98 25.72 16.75
C ALA A 372 25.69 26.53 16.93
N THR A 373 25.82 27.83 17.26
CA THR A 373 24.67 28.73 17.43
C THR A 373 24.66 29.86 16.39
N GLN A 374 25.81 30.51 16.14
CA GLN A 374 25.92 31.63 15.20
C GLN A 374 26.85 31.32 14.03
N HIS A 375 28.01 30.74 14.31
CA HIS A 375 29.01 30.42 13.29
C HIS A 375 29.46 28.97 13.37
N LEU A 376 29.79 28.40 12.21
CA LEU A 376 30.38 27.07 12.08
C LEU A 376 31.66 27.18 11.24
N THR A 377 32.80 26.88 11.85
CA THR A 377 34.08 26.81 11.15
C THR A 377 34.33 25.38 10.67
N ILE A 378 34.80 25.27 9.43
CA ILE A 378 34.99 24.03 8.69
C ILE A 378 36.42 23.99 8.20
N HIS A 379 37.21 23.05 8.71
CA HIS A 379 38.56 22.81 8.24
C HIS A 379 38.64 21.47 7.47
N SER A 380 39.33 21.49 6.33
CA SER A 380 39.73 20.30 5.58
C SER A 380 41.25 20.11 5.66
N ALA A 381 41.73 18.92 5.32
CA ALA A 381 43.18 18.68 5.25
C ALA A 381 43.89 19.69 4.31
N PRO A 382 45.11 20.17 4.66
CA PRO A 382 45.77 21.29 3.96
C PRO A 382 46.07 21.08 2.47
N THR A 383 46.08 19.83 2.01
CA THR A 383 46.42 19.45 0.63
C THR A 383 45.22 19.40 -0.31
N ALA A 384 44.01 19.67 0.18
CA ALA A 384 42.79 19.54 -0.61
C ALA A 384 42.42 20.84 -1.32
N THR A 385 42.41 20.83 -2.65
CA THR A 385 42.06 21.99 -3.50
C THR A 385 40.90 21.65 -4.43
N GLY A 386 40.13 22.66 -4.85
CA GLY A 386 39.03 22.48 -5.81
C GLY A 386 37.78 21.77 -5.24
N LEU A 387 37.62 21.75 -3.92
CA LEU A 387 36.47 21.15 -3.26
C LEU A 387 35.28 22.11 -3.17
N TRP A 388 34.09 21.53 -3.11
CA TRP A 388 32.85 22.22 -2.82
C TRP A 388 32.29 21.76 -1.49
N LEU A 389 31.88 22.70 -0.65
CA LEU A 389 31.07 22.40 0.50
C LEU A 389 29.60 22.25 0.09
N ARG A 390 28.92 21.26 0.65
CA ARG A 390 27.47 21.13 0.64
C ARG A 390 26.96 20.88 2.05
N CYS A 391 26.00 21.69 2.50
CA CYS A 391 25.30 21.48 3.77
C CYS A 391 23.85 21.13 3.49
N ALA A 392 23.35 20.05 4.10
CA ALA A 392 21.96 19.61 3.95
C ALA A 392 21.36 19.21 5.30
N ASP A 393 20.04 19.33 5.44
CA ASP A 393 19.33 18.77 6.60
C ASP A 393 19.22 17.23 6.52
N LEU A 394 18.71 16.60 7.58
CA LEU A 394 18.53 15.13 7.64
C LEU A 394 17.58 14.57 6.58
N LEU A 395 16.74 15.41 5.96
CA LEU A 395 15.86 15.02 4.86
C LEU A 395 16.56 15.15 3.49
N GLY A 396 17.82 15.58 3.48
CA GLY A 396 18.65 15.70 2.28
C GLY A 396 18.45 17.02 1.53
N ARG A 397 17.64 17.95 2.05
CA ARG A 397 17.42 19.26 1.44
C ARG A 397 18.66 20.13 1.63
N GLU A 398 19.17 20.66 0.54
CA GLU A 398 20.36 21.50 0.52
C GLU A 398 20.06 22.88 1.11
N ILE A 399 20.88 23.31 2.06
CA ILE A 399 20.80 24.60 2.74
C ILE A 399 21.78 25.59 2.11
N THR A 400 23.00 25.13 1.85
CA THR A 400 24.01 25.93 1.16
C THR A 400 25.00 25.05 0.42
N ARG A 401 25.56 25.60 -0.65
CA ARG A 401 26.63 25.00 -1.43
C ARG A 401 27.58 26.09 -1.93
N GLN A 402 28.86 25.97 -1.59
CA GLN A 402 29.88 26.95 -1.98
C GLN A 402 31.28 26.33 -2.02
N PRO A 403 32.26 26.96 -2.68
CA PRO A 403 33.63 26.46 -2.69
C PRO A 403 34.19 26.30 -1.26
N LEU A 404 34.95 25.24 -1.01
CA LEU A 404 35.67 25.01 0.24
C LEU A 404 37.17 25.32 0.03
N PRO A 405 37.67 26.46 0.53
CA PRO A 405 39.09 26.81 0.42
C PRO A 405 39.96 25.85 1.23
N ALA A 406 41.23 25.69 0.83
CA ALA A 406 42.18 24.83 1.54
C ALA A 406 42.44 25.28 2.99
N ALA A 407 42.30 26.58 3.29
CA ALA A 407 42.42 27.14 4.63
C ALA A 407 41.19 26.85 5.54
N GLY A 408 40.13 26.25 4.99
CA GLY A 408 38.83 26.14 5.64
C GLY A 408 37.92 27.33 5.36
N LEU A 409 36.74 27.29 5.95
CA LEU A 409 35.67 28.27 5.76
C LEU A 409 34.84 28.42 7.04
N THR A 410 34.39 29.63 7.33
CA THR A 410 33.41 29.89 8.39
C THR A 410 32.07 30.24 7.77
N LEU A 411 31.03 29.50 8.18
CA LEU A 411 29.64 29.75 7.81
C LEU A 411 28.95 30.60 8.87
N ASP A 412 28.14 31.57 8.45
CA ASP A 412 27.07 32.09 9.28
C ASP A 412 25.87 31.13 9.23
N VAL A 413 25.54 30.57 10.39
CA VAL A 413 24.44 29.63 10.57
C VAL A 413 23.34 30.20 11.47
N ALA A 414 23.42 31.46 11.89
CA ALA A 414 22.51 32.04 12.88
C ALA A 414 21.03 31.91 12.47
N ALA A 415 20.73 32.13 11.19
CA ALA A 415 19.39 32.03 10.63
C ALA A 415 18.92 30.59 10.31
N TRP A 416 19.76 29.58 10.52
CA TRP A 416 19.41 28.19 10.23
C TRP A 416 18.48 27.66 11.33
N PRO A 417 17.43 26.90 10.98
CA PRO A 417 16.60 26.22 11.98
C PRO A 417 17.42 25.34 12.91
N ALA A 418 17.04 25.27 14.19
CA ALA A 418 17.63 24.30 15.11
C ALA A 418 17.44 22.87 14.59
N GLY A 419 18.49 22.06 14.62
CA GLY A 419 18.46 20.74 14.01
C GLY A 419 19.82 20.16 13.69
N VAL A 420 19.79 18.99 13.05
CA VAL A 420 20.99 18.25 12.66
C VAL A 420 21.22 18.43 11.17
N TYR A 421 22.46 18.76 10.81
CA TYR A 421 22.88 19.00 9.44
C TYR A 421 24.07 18.11 9.08
N LEU A 422 24.11 17.71 7.81
CA LEU A 422 25.24 17.02 7.19
C LEU A 422 26.05 18.03 6.38
N VAL A 423 27.34 18.10 6.67
CA VAL A 423 28.33 18.91 5.99
C VAL A 423 29.21 17.98 5.18
N GLN A 424 29.24 18.19 3.87
CA GLN A 424 29.94 17.34 2.92
C GLN A 424 30.95 18.17 2.14
N ALA A 425 32.16 17.66 1.96
CA ALA A 425 33.10 18.14 0.95
C ALA A 425 32.91 17.29 -0.30
N LEU A 426 32.73 17.94 -1.45
CA LEU A 426 32.49 17.33 -2.75
C LEU A 426 33.67 17.65 -3.68
N ASP A 427 34.06 16.70 -4.52
CA ASP A 427 35.01 16.95 -5.60
C ASP A 427 34.37 17.61 -6.83
N SER A 428 35.16 17.85 -7.88
CA SER A 428 34.72 18.43 -9.15
C SER A 428 33.68 17.59 -9.90
N GLN A 429 33.50 16.31 -9.53
CA GLN A 429 32.49 15.40 -10.07
C GLN A 429 31.22 15.36 -9.20
N GLY A 430 31.16 16.16 -8.13
CA GLY A 430 30.04 16.20 -7.18
C GLY A 430 30.00 15.03 -6.20
N SER A 431 31.06 14.22 -6.12
CA SER A 431 31.14 13.08 -5.21
C SER A 431 31.66 13.51 -3.85
N ALA A 432 31.04 13.02 -2.77
CA ALA A 432 31.45 13.37 -1.41
C ALA A 432 32.78 12.70 -1.03
N THR A 433 33.79 13.53 -0.75
CA THR A 433 35.13 13.12 -0.31
C THR A 433 35.30 13.17 1.22
N GLY A 434 34.41 13.90 1.92
CA GLY A 434 34.33 13.94 3.38
C GLY A 434 32.90 14.26 3.83
N THR A 435 32.46 13.74 4.97
CA THR A 435 31.15 14.05 5.54
C THR A 435 31.23 14.10 7.06
N GLN A 436 30.68 15.16 7.67
CA GLN A 436 30.56 15.31 9.10
C GLN A 436 29.22 15.94 9.46
N ARG A 437 28.69 15.60 10.62
CA ARG A 437 27.44 16.07 11.18
C ARG A 437 27.70 17.23 12.14
N PHE A 438 26.92 18.30 12.05
CA PHE A 438 26.85 19.28 13.15
C PHE A 438 25.44 19.53 13.61
N ILE A 439 25.34 20.01 14.86
CA ILE A 439 24.09 20.33 15.54
C ILE A 439 23.98 21.86 15.59
N LYS A 440 22.92 22.41 15.00
CA LYS A 440 22.52 23.81 15.18
C LYS A 440 21.60 23.90 16.39
N GLN A 441 21.99 24.72 17.36
CA GLN A 441 21.17 25.08 18.52
C GLN A 441 20.51 26.44 18.34
#